data_AF-A0A7W1FPB1-F1
#
_entry.id   AF-A0A7W1FPB1-F1
#
_cell.length_a   1.000
_cell.length_b   1.000
_cell.length_c   1.000
_cell.angle_alpha   90.00
_cell.angle_beta   90.00
_cell.angle_gamma   90.00
#
_symmetry.space_group_name_H-M   'P 1'
#
loop_
_entity.id
_entity.type
_entity.pdbx_description
1 polymer ?
#
loop_
_entity_poly.entity_id
_entity_poly.type
_entity_poly.pdbx_seq_one_letter_code
_entity_poly.pdbx_strand_id
1 'polypeptide(L)'
;MSRVRELLMRYEEDILSEAEEQELIAALEHDPAARRLLVGEWSLSCALGQLLSQRASPGKDGWRRHTARHLAARRPRPTRHRVLAWWPVAAAAALLVIVAGWWITRGPDAVATVLMAEGGGPPAGSALAPGSSLSLPAGARVRLRLANGSEVTISQQADLRLPDAQHLMLERGHADLEITPRPSGAPSFRVSTPHGTTRVLGTSFSLSVTAEETLVQVAHGRVQVERDDGTSTAAAAGQRAVLRADRLPVTLPQWRADQREALLITGQPDLDAGERRLLVLLSGMGLKPRVVLAGALEERDVAQARLAVLCNRIALPDLEKRLRHPRCPLVIMEQGAWPLYGFPVDNLLTVTLAEPLRARVARAHALTTGLDATLILAEAGSRIGRGLPSSATLLSQTDGGHALLAVRDPGERLPNGSISPHRRVAFFATTDALPKLTPAGEQVLSAALRWAAELDSP
;
A
#
# COMPACT_ATOMS: atom_id res chain seq x y z
N MET A 1 -27.17 33.92 -55.37
CA MET A 1 -26.52 33.67 -54.06
C MET A 1 -25.64 32.44 -54.22
N SER A 2 -24.41 32.42 -53.70
CA SER A 2 -23.53 31.25 -53.84
C SER A 2 -24.06 30.09 -53.01
N ARG A 3 -23.95 28.85 -53.52
CA ARG A 3 -24.41 27.62 -52.84
C ARG A 3 -23.83 27.50 -51.42
N VAL A 4 -22.56 27.86 -51.25
CA VAL A 4 -21.89 27.91 -49.94
C VAL A 4 -22.58 28.86 -48.96
N ARG A 5 -23.10 30.01 -49.42
CA ARG A 5 -23.81 30.97 -48.55
C ARG A 5 -25.17 30.44 -48.09
N GLU A 6 -25.86 29.71 -48.95
CA GLU A 6 -27.13 29.04 -48.60
C GLU A 6 -26.89 27.95 -47.54
N LEU A 7 -25.85 27.14 -47.69
CA LEU A 7 -25.45 26.14 -46.70
C LEU A 7 -25.03 26.78 -45.38
N LEU A 8 -24.31 27.91 -45.40
CA LEU A 8 -23.95 28.65 -44.19
C LEU A 8 -25.17 29.21 -43.45
N MET A 9 -26.15 29.78 -44.15
CA MET A 9 -27.39 30.28 -43.51
C MET A 9 -28.19 29.15 -42.87
N ARG A 10 -28.31 28.01 -43.56
CA ARG A 10 -29.01 26.84 -43.01
C ARG A 10 -28.25 26.18 -41.86
N TYR A 11 -26.93 26.33 -41.81
CA TYR A 11 -26.09 25.90 -40.68
C TYR A 11 -26.33 26.79 -39.47
N GLU A 12 -26.44 28.10 -39.65
CA GLU A 12 -26.80 29.04 -38.57
C GLU A 12 -28.23 28.81 -38.04
N GLU A 13 -29.14 28.35 -38.89
CA GLU A 13 -30.51 27.99 -38.53
C GLU A 13 -30.65 26.57 -37.95
N ASP A 14 -29.55 25.80 -37.84
CA ASP A 14 -29.51 24.42 -37.31
C ASP A 14 -30.42 23.43 -38.05
N ILE A 15 -30.55 23.60 -39.37
CA ILE A 15 -31.42 22.80 -40.26
C ILE A 15 -30.67 22.13 -41.42
N LEU A 16 -29.37 21.87 -41.22
CA LEU A 16 -28.54 21.18 -42.21
C LEU A 16 -28.74 19.67 -42.15
N SER A 17 -28.85 19.01 -43.31
CA SER A 17 -28.81 17.55 -43.39
C SER A 17 -27.35 17.04 -43.43
N GLU A 18 -27.12 15.78 -43.03
CA GLU A 18 -25.76 15.19 -43.01
C GLU A 18 -25.04 15.25 -44.37
N ALA A 19 -25.77 15.11 -45.49
CA ALA A 19 -25.20 15.22 -46.83
C ALA A 19 -24.79 16.66 -47.18
N GLU A 20 -25.56 17.65 -46.72
CA GLU A 20 -25.27 19.07 -46.91
C GLU A 20 -24.15 19.56 -45.98
N GLU A 21 -23.99 18.93 -44.83
CA GLU A 21 -22.89 19.18 -43.90
C GLU A 21 -21.56 18.72 -44.49
N GLN A 22 -21.52 17.53 -45.09
CA GLN A 22 -20.35 17.06 -45.83
C GLN A 22 -20.02 17.95 -47.04
N GLU A 23 -21.04 18.45 -47.76
CA GLU A 23 -20.86 19.41 -48.87
C GLU A 23 -20.25 20.73 -48.37
N LEU A 24 -20.71 21.25 -47.23
CA LEU A 24 -20.20 22.47 -46.62
C LEU A 24 -18.76 22.30 -46.11
N ILE A 25 -18.46 21.20 -45.44
CA ILE A 25 -17.11 20.88 -44.94
C ILE A 25 -16.13 20.78 -46.12
N ALA A 26 -16.49 20.03 -47.17
CA ALA A 26 -15.64 19.89 -48.35
C ALA A 26 -15.37 21.24 -49.03
N ALA A 27 -16.38 22.12 -49.10
CA ALA A 27 -16.24 23.47 -49.64
C ALA A 27 -15.30 24.35 -48.79
N LEU A 28 -15.37 24.25 -47.45
CA LEU A 28 -14.49 25.00 -46.54
C LEU A 28 -13.03 24.51 -46.56
N GLU A 29 -12.80 23.23 -46.84
CA GLU A 29 -11.46 22.66 -46.97
C GLU A 29 -10.75 23.10 -48.25
N HIS A 30 -11.47 23.10 -49.38
CA HIS A 30 -10.86 23.27 -50.70
C HIS A 30 -10.95 24.70 -51.26
N ASP A 31 -11.89 25.53 -50.81
CA ASP A 31 -12.08 26.89 -51.33
C ASP A 31 -11.67 27.98 -50.30
N PRO A 32 -10.60 28.75 -50.56
CA PRO A 32 -10.22 29.90 -49.74
C PRO A 32 -11.29 31.00 -49.69
N ALA A 33 -12.13 31.15 -50.72
CA ALA A 33 -13.20 32.14 -50.76
C ALA A 33 -14.35 31.75 -49.81
N ALA A 34 -14.70 30.46 -49.74
CA ALA A 34 -15.66 29.93 -48.77
C ALA A 34 -15.24 30.20 -47.32
N ARG A 35 -13.95 30.01 -47.00
CA ARG A 35 -13.40 30.33 -45.67
C ARG A 35 -13.52 31.82 -45.32
N ARG A 36 -13.28 32.72 -46.29
CA ARG A 36 -13.43 34.16 -46.06
C ARG A 36 -14.88 34.57 -45.83
N LEU A 37 -15.83 33.91 -46.50
CA LEU A 37 -17.26 34.14 -46.28
C LEU A 37 -17.68 33.72 -44.87
N LEU A 38 -17.25 32.53 -44.41
CA LEU A 38 -17.51 32.06 -43.04
C LEU A 38 -16.97 33.04 -41.98
N VAL A 39 -15.72 33.47 -42.13
CA VAL A 39 -15.11 34.44 -41.21
C VAL A 39 -15.85 35.79 -41.25
N GLY A 40 -16.31 36.22 -42.43
CA GLY A 40 -17.08 37.44 -42.60
C GLY A 40 -18.43 37.40 -41.86
N GLU A 41 -19.22 36.36 -42.06
CA GLU A 41 -20.55 36.21 -41.43
C GLU A 41 -20.41 36.08 -39.90
N TRP A 42 -19.46 35.28 -39.41
CA TRP A 42 -19.20 35.15 -37.96
C TRP A 42 -18.68 36.43 -37.31
N SER A 43 -17.87 37.22 -38.02
CA SER A 43 -17.39 38.50 -37.50
C SER A 43 -18.53 39.50 -37.29
N LEU A 44 -19.56 39.47 -38.15
CA LEU A 44 -20.75 40.31 -38.03
C LEU A 44 -21.58 39.90 -36.81
N SER A 45 -21.82 38.60 -36.61
CA SER A 45 -22.57 38.08 -35.46
C SER A 45 -21.90 38.41 -34.12
N CYS A 46 -20.56 38.31 -34.05
CA CYS A 46 -19.80 38.74 -32.87
C CYS A 46 -19.87 40.27 -32.65
N ALA A 47 -19.74 41.07 -33.71
CA ALA A 47 -19.84 42.53 -33.62
C ALA A 47 -21.25 42.99 -33.20
N LEU A 48 -22.29 42.32 -33.67
CA LEU A 48 -23.68 42.59 -33.28
C LEU A 48 -23.90 42.25 -31.80
N GLY A 49 -23.37 41.12 -31.34
CA GLY A 49 -23.40 40.72 -29.93
C GLY A 49 -22.73 41.75 -29.01
N GLN A 50 -21.57 42.28 -29.41
CA GLN A 50 -20.88 43.34 -28.65
C GLN A 50 -21.66 44.65 -28.64
N LEU A 51 -22.26 45.06 -29.76
CA LEU A 51 -23.09 46.28 -29.84
C LEU A 51 -24.36 46.16 -29.00
N LEU A 52 -24.99 44.97 -28.98
CA LEU A 52 -26.15 44.71 -28.13
C LEU A 52 -25.77 44.67 -26.64
N SER A 53 -24.61 44.11 -26.28
CA SER A 53 -24.13 44.12 -24.89
C SER A 53 -23.73 45.52 -24.42
N GLN A 54 -23.24 46.39 -25.30
CA GLN A 54 -22.94 47.79 -24.97
C GLN A 54 -24.19 48.66 -24.84
N ARG A 55 -25.30 48.32 -25.52
CA ARG A 55 -26.59 49.01 -25.39
C ARG A 55 -27.49 48.49 -24.25
N ALA A 56 -27.20 47.32 -23.70
CA ALA A 56 -27.93 46.74 -22.59
C ALA A 56 -27.45 47.29 -21.24
N SER A 57 -27.61 48.60 -21.03
CA SER A 57 -27.56 49.22 -19.71
C SER A 57 -28.93 49.83 -19.41
N PRO A 58 -29.80 49.18 -18.60
CA PRO A 58 -31.18 49.63 -18.44
C PRO A 58 -31.28 50.72 -17.37
N GLY A 59 -31.26 51.98 -17.82
CA GLY A 59 -32.03 53.03 -17.18
C GLY A 59 -33.52 52.80 -17.46
N LYS A 60 -34.22 52.13 -16.53
CA LYS A 60 -35.69 52.12 -16.47
C LYS A 60 -36.14 53.59 -16.45
N ASP A 61 -36.77 54.08 -17.53
CA ASP A 61 -37.67 55.27 -17.59
C ASP A 61 -37.71 55.96 -18.98
N GLY A 62 -36.92 55.50 -19.96
CA GLY A 62 -36.89 56.12 -21.31
C GLY A 62 -38.01 55.69 -22.26
N TRP A 63 -38.38 54.40 -22.25
CA TRP A 63 -39.26 53.83 -23.30
C TRP A 63 -40.75 54.11 -23.13
N ARG A 64 -41.20 54.58 -21.96
CA ARG A 64 -42.63 54.85 -21.69
C ARG A 64 -43.15 56.17 -22.28
N ARG A 65 -42.29 57.05 -22.78
CA ARG A 65 -42.71 58.38 -23.27
C ARG A 65 -42.88 58.49 -24.78
N HIS A 66 -42.47 57.50 -25.57
CA HIS A 66 -42.42 57.65 -27.03
C HIS A 66 -43.52 56.93 -27.83
N THR A 67 -44.28 56.03 -27.23
CA THR A 67 -45.32 55.25 -27.95
C THR A 67 -46.77 55.69 -27.66
N ALA A 68 -46.97 56.71 -26.82
CA ALA A 68 -48.30 57.16 -26.39
C ALA A 68 -48.99 58.20 -27.31
N ARG A 69 -48.45 58.50 -28.51
CA ARG A 69 -48.99 59.58 -29.37
C ARG A 69 -49.66 59.15 -30.68
N HIS A 70 -49.73 57.86 -31.03
CA HIS A 70 -50.25 57.46 -32.35
C HIS A 70 -51.34 56.36 -32.40
N LEU A 71 -52.06 56.07 -31.32
CA LEU A 71 -53.17 55.08 -31.36
C LEU A 71 -54.47 55.61 -30.74
N ALA A 72 -54.80 56.87 -31.04
CA ALA A 72 -56.14 57.42 -30.83
C ALA A 72 -57.00 57.23 -32.08
N ALA A 73 -57.44 55.99 -32.36
CA ALA A 73 -58.63 55.73 -33.17
C ALA A 73 -59.02 54.25 -33.07
N ARG A 74 -60.33 54.00 -32.93
CA ARG A 74 -61.05 52.71 -32.99
C ARG A 74 -61.14 51.93 -31.66
N ARG A 75 -62.19 52.27 -30.91
CA ARG A 75 -62.82 51.37 -29.95
C ARG A 75 -63.73 50.39 -30.69
N PRO A 76 -63.66 49.10 -30.35
CA PRO A 76 -64.87 48.34 -30.09
C PRO A 76 -64.85 47.75 -28.66
N ARG A 77 -66.02 47.73 -28.03
CA ARG A 77 -66.39 46.87 -26.88
C ARG A 77 -67.42 45.85 -27.41
N PRO A 78 -67.74 44.73 -26.73
CA PRO A 78 -67.07 44.01 -25.63
C PRO A 78 -67.00 42.47 -25.87
N THR A 79 -66.31 41.71 -25.00
CA THR A 79 -66.87 40.54 -24.25
C THR A 79 -65.78 39.93 -23.35
N ARG A 80 -66.11 39.76 -22.07
CA ARG A 80 -65.27 39.15 -21.04
C ARG A 80 -65.34 37.63 -21.14
N HIS A 81 -64.22 36.95 -21.36
CA HIS A 81 -64.11 35.52 -21.03
C HIS A 81 -63.05 35.30 -19.94
N ARG A 82 -63.55 34.82 -18.79
CA ARG A 82 -62.81 34.41 -17.59
C ARG A 82 -62.10 33.08 -17.82
N VAL A 83 -61.01 33.05 -18.59
CA VAL A 83 -60.17 31.84 -18.74
C VAL A 83 -58.78 32.00 -18.14
N LEU A 84 -58.51 33.13 -17.49
CA LEU A 84 -57.20 33.51 -16.96
C LEU A 84 -57.11 33.39 -15.42
N ALA A 85 -57.57 32.29 -14.85
CA ALA A 85 -57.55 32.09 -13.39
C ALA A 85 -56.66 30.94 -12.89
N TRP A 86 -56.04 30.15 -13.79
CA TRP A 86 -55.33 28.91 -13.39
C TRP A 86 -53.85 28.88 -13.80
N TRP A 87 -53.39 29.85 -14.60
CA TRP A 87 -51.98 29.95 -15.04
C TRP A 87 -50.95 30.11 -13.89
N PRO A 88 -51.22 30.82 -12.77
CA PRO A 88 -50.23 30.86 -11.68
C PRO A 88 -50.08 29.52 -10.95
N VAL A 89 -51.11 28.65 -10.98
CA VAL A 89 -51.08 27.32 -10.35
C VAL A 89 -50.25 26.33 -11.19
N ALA A 90 -50.38 26.39 -12.52
CA ALA A 90 -49.61 25.55 -13.43
C ALA A 90 -48.11 25.87 -13.40
N ALA A 91 -47.74 27.15 -13.28
CA ALA A 91 -46.34 27.57 -13.19
C ALA A 91 -45.67 27.10 -11.89
N ALA A 92 -46.39 27.13 -10.76
CA ALA A 92 -45.88 26.64 -9.48
C ALA A 92 -45.70 25.10 -9.47
N ALA A 93 -46.63 24.37 -10.10
CA ALA A 93 -46.52 22.91 -10.24
C ALA A 93 -45.33 22.51 -11.13
N ALA A 94 -45.11 23.22 -12.24
CA ALA A 94 -43.96 22.98 -13.11
C ALA A 94 -42.63 23.25 -12.40
N LEU A 95 -42.54 24.32 -11.61
CA LEU A 95 -41.36 24.61 -10.79
C LEU A 95 -41.12 23.53 -9.73
N LEU A 96 -42.17 23.04 -9.06
CA LEU A 96 -42.04 21.92 -8.12
C LEU A 96 -41.58 20.64 -8.80
N VAL A 97 -42.06 20.33 -10.01
CA VAL A 97 -41.62 19.15 -10.77
C VAL A 97 -40.17 19.30 -11.24
N ILE A 98 -39.75 20.50 -11.65
CA ILE A 98 -38.34 20.76 -12.04
C ILE A 98 -37.42 20.70 -10.82
N VAL A 99 -37.82 21.30 -9.70
CA VAL A 99 -37.05 21.26 -8.44
C VAL A 99 -36.99 19.84 -7.88
N ALA A 100 -38.12 19.11 -7.90
CA ALA A 100 -38.16 17.71 -7.48
C ALA A 100 -37.36 16.81 -8.43
N GLY A 101 -37.47 17.01 -9.74
CA GLY A 101 -36.68 16.30 -10.75
C GLY A 101 -35.19 16.56 -10.56
N TRP A 102 -34.79 17.81 -10.32
CA TRP A 102 -33.41 18.17 -10.04
C TRP A 102 -32.89 17.55 -8.73
N TRP A 103 -33.71 17.54 -7.67
CA TRP A 103 -33.39 16.87 -6.41
C TRP A 103 -33.28 15.35 -6.54
N ILE A 104 -34.13 14.72 -7.36
CA ILE A 104 -34.13 13.27 -7.61
C ILE A 104 -32.93 12.86 -8.47
N THR A 105 -32.48 13.72 -9.40
CA THR A 105 -31.29 13.46 -10.23
C THR A 105 -29.97 13.69 -9.51
N ARG A 106 -29.96 14.42 -8.39
CA ARG A 106 -28.81 14.52 -7.49
C ARG A 106 -28.80 13.32 -6.55
N GLY A 107 -28.40 12.16 -7.07
CA GLY A 107 -27.98 11.06 -6.21
C GLY A 107 -26.92 11.58 -5.22
N PRO A 108 -26.88 11.10 -3.96
CA PRO A 108 -25.79 11.45 -3.05
C PRO A 108 -24.46 11.18 -3.75
N ASP A 109 -23.48 12.08 -3.61
CA ASP A 109 -22.13 11.95 -4.19
C ASP A 109 -21.49 10.65 -3.70
N ALA A 110 -21.84 9.53 -4.34
CA ALA A 110 -21.45 8.22 -3.89
C ALA A 110 -19.95 8.06 -4.14
N VAL A 111 -19.19 7.83 -3.08
CA VAL A 111 -17.74 7.64 -3.17
C VAL A 111 -17.39 6.21 -3.53
N ALA A 112 -18.31 5.27 -3.28
CA ALA A 112 -18.17 3.88 -3.64
C ALA A 112 -19.52 3.19 -3.87
N THR A 113 -19.51 2.14 -4.67
CA THR A 113 -20.64 1.23 -4.87
C THR A 113 -20.23 -0.17 -4.47
N VAL A 114 -21.08 -0.86 -3.70
CA VAL A 114 -20.84 -2.25 -3.32
C VAL A 114 -21.15 -3.15 -4.51
N LEU A 115 -20.12 -3.81 -5.04
CA LEU A 115 -20.29 -4.79 -6.12
C LEU A 115 -20.78 -6.14 -5.58
N MET A 116 -20.29 -6.52 -4.40
CA MET A 116 -20.57 -7.82 -3.78
C MET A 116 -20.37 -7.73 -2.27
N ALA A 117 -21.20 -8.44 -1.51
CA ALA A 117 -21.06 -8.62 -0.07
C ALA A 117 -21.45 -10.05 0.30
N GLU A 118 -20.55 -10.74 0.98
CA GLU A 118 -20.72 -12.10 1.49
C GLU A 118 -20.43 -12.10 3.00
N GLY A 119 -21.22 -12.84 3.78
CA GLY A 119 -20.96 -13.00 5.23
C GLY A 119 -21.21 -11.75 6.09
N GLY A 120 -21.69 -10.64 5.51
CA GLY A 120 -22.06 -9.42 6.23
C GLY A 120 -21.69 -8.14 5.47
N GLY A 121 -22.28 -7.01 5.87
CA GLY A 121 -22.06 -5.70 5.26
C GLY A 121 -23.25 -5.19 4.44
N PRO A 122 -23.08 -4.04 3.75
CA PRO A 122 -24.14 -3.46 2.94
C PRO A 122 -24.45 -4.35 1.72
N PRO A 123 -25.71 -4.41 1.25
CA PRO A 123 -26.07 -5.26 0.11
C PRO A 123 -25.39 -4.80 -1.18
N ALA A 124 -25.20 -5.73 -2.12
CA ALA A 124 -24.73 -5.40 -3.46
C ALA A 124 -25.64 -4.37 -4.14
N GLY A 125 -25.04 -3.43 -4.88
CA GLY A 125 -25.72 -2.28 -5.50
C GLY A 125 -25.88 -1.07 -4.57
N SER A 126 -25.56 -1.19 -3.28
CA SER A 126 -25.62 -0.04 -2.36
C SER A 126 -24.56 1.01 -2.68
N ALA A 127 -24.97 2.28 -2.62
CA ALA A 127 -24.09 3.44 -2.78
C ALA A 127 -23.64 3.93 -1.39
N LEU A 128 -22.34 4.12 -1.23
CA LEU A 128 -21.72 4.61 0.00
C LEU A 128 -21.41 6.10 -0.16
N ALA A 129 -21.87 6.90 0.79
CA ALA A 129 -21.60 8.33 0.85
C ALA A 129 -20.20 8.63 1.43
N PRO A 130 -19.63 9.83 1.23
CA PRO A 130 -18.39 10.24 1.86
C PRO A 130 -18.50 10.14 3.39
N GLY A 131 -17.45 9.65 4.04
CA GLY A 131 -17.42 9.41 5.49
C GLY A 131 -18.08 8.12 5.95
N SER A 132 -18.58 7.27 5.05
CA SER A 132 -19.18 5.98 5.42
C SER A 132 -18.19 5.10 6.19
N SER A 133 -18.66 4.49 7.28
CA SER A 133 -17.94 3.48 8.04
C SER A 133 -18.54 2.10 7.80
N LEU A 134 -17.68 1.09 7.67
CA LEU A 134 -18.06 -0.30 7.49
C LEU A 134 -17.30 -1.13 8.53
N SER A 135 -18.04 -1.90 9.32
CA SER A 135 -17.48 -2.91 10.22
C SER A 135 -17.94 -4.27 9.71
N LEU A 136 -16.98 -5.11 9.34
CA LEU A 136 -17.20 -6.43 8.76
C LEU A 136 -16.88 -7.50 9.80
N PRO A 137 -17.75 -8.51 9.99
CA PRO A 137 -17.48 -9.62 10.90
C PRO A 137 -16.42 -10.57 10.31
N ALA A 138 -15.89 -11.46 11.15
CA ALA A 138 -14.96 -12.49 10.70
C ALA A 138 -15.59 -13.37 9.60
N GLY A 139 -14.82 -13.60 8.52
CA GLY A 139 -15.27 -14.38 7.37
C GLY A 139 -16.11 -13.60 6.34
N ALA A 140 -16.48 -12.34 6.61
CA ALA A 140 -17.13 -11.50 5.62
C ALA A 140 -16.15 -11.07 4.51
N ARG A 141 -16.71 -10.81 3.33
CA ARG A 141 -15.99 -10.29 2.17
C ARG A 141 -16.87 -9.28 1.44
N VAL A 142 -16.33 -8.09 1.20
CA VAL A 142 -17.03 -7.03 0.48
C VAL A 142 -16.14 -6.48 -0.62
N ARG A 143 -16.64 -6.43 -1.85
CA ARG A 143 -15.96 -5.80 -3.00
C ARG A 143 -16.63 -4.47 -3.32
N LEU A 144 -15.84 -3.42 -3.33
CA LEU A 144 -16.25 -2.04 -3.58
C LEU A 144 -15.64 -1.56 -4.89
N ARG A 145 -16.43 -0.84 -5.69
CA ARG A 145 -15.93 0.00 -6.78
C ARG A 145 -16.00 1.45 -6.33
N LEU A 146 -14.85 2.10 -6.21
CA LEU A 146 -14.76 3.51 -5.87
C LEU A 146 -15.17 4.37 -7.07
N ALA A 147 -15.65 5.60 -6.81
CA ALA A 147 -16.04 6.54 -7.85
C ALA A 147 -14.90 6.92 -8.81
N ASN A 148 -13.64 6.73 -8.38
CA ASN A 148 -12.45 6.94 -9.20
C ASN A 148 -12.12 5.76 -10.15
N GLY A 149 -12.96 4.72 -10.19
CA GLY A 149 -12.76 3.50 -10.99
C GLY A 149 -11.97 2.39 -10.31
N SER A 150 -11.31 2.67 -9.19
CA SER A 150 -10.51 1.69 -8.44
C SER A 150 -11.40 0.67 -7.75
N GLU A 151 -10.87 -0.54 -7.55
CA GLU A 151 -11.56 -1.60 -6.84
C GLU A 151 -10.86 -1.95 -5.54
N VAL A 152 -11.66 -2.19 -4.51
CA VAL A 152 -11.17 -2.57 -3.18
C VAL A 152 -11.96 -3.79 -2.72
N THR A 153 -11.27 -4.88 -2.45
CA THR A 153 -11.85 -6.07 -1.83
C THR A 153 -11.39 -6.13 -0.38
N ILE A 154 -12.34 -6.13 0.55
CA ILE A 154 -12.09 -6.21 1.98
C ILE A 154 -12.49 -7.59 2.43
N SER A 155 -11.66 -8.23 3.25
CA SER A 155 -11.93 -9.56 3.77
C SER A 155 -11.55 -9.68 5.24
N GLN A 156 -12.08 -10.74 5.86
CA GLN A 156 -11.93 -11.01 7.29
C GLN A 156 -12.63 -9.96 8.16
N GLN A 157 -12.38 -9.99 9.47
CA GLN A 157 -12.88 -8.98 10.37
C GLN A 157 -12.16 -7.66 10.10
N ALA A 158 -12.89 -6.64 9.65
CA ALA A 158 -12.28 -5.38 9.20
C ALA A 158 -13.11 -4.16 9.61
N ASP A 159 -12.41 -3.10 10.01
CA ASP A 159 -13.03 -1.79 10.27
C ASP A 159 -12.46 -0.77 9.28
N LEU A 160 -13.35 -0.27 8.43
CA LEU A 160 -13.05 0.60 7.31
C LEU A 160 -13.80 1.92 7.44
N ARG A 161 -13.17 3.02 7.08
CA ARG A 161 -13.86 4.27 6.74
C ARG A 161 -13.45 4.75 5.36
N LEU A 162 -14.40 5.34 4.64
CA LEU A 162 -14.21 5.92 3.33
C LEU A 162 -14.48 7.42 3.39
N PRO A 163 -13.52 8.26 3.86
CA PRO A 163 -13.66 9.70 3.84
C PRO A 163 -14.06 10.25 2.47
N ASP A 164 -13.39 9.79 1.41
CA ASP A 164 -13.65 10.20 0.03
C ASP A 164 -13.22 9.10 -0.96
N ALA A 165 -13.40 9.33 -2.27
CA ALA A 165 -13.07 8.36 -3.30
C ALA A 165 -11.57 8.13 -3.50
N GLN A 166 -10.70 8.93 -2.90
CA GLN A 166 -9.24 8.87 -3.00
C GLN A 166 -8.54 8.56 -1.67
N HIS A 167 -9.29 8.50 -0.57
CA HIS A 167 -8.78 8.21 0.77
C HIS A 167 -9.57 7.08 1.40
N LEU A 168 -8.84 6.03 1.80
CA LEU A 168 -9.36 4.89 2.55
C LEU A 168 -8.69 4.85 3.93
N MET A 169 -9.46 4.59 4.97
CA MET A 169 -8.92 4.36 6.31
C MET A 169 -9.23 2.92 6.72
N LEU A 170 -8.20 2.15 7.06
CA LEU A 170 -8.34 0.78 7.54
C LEU A 170 -7.75 0.69 8.95
N GLU A 171 -8.60 0.50 9.95
CA GLU A 171 -8.19 0.42 11.35
C GLU A 171 -7.70 -0.99 11.70
N ARG A 172 -8.31 -2.03 11.12
CA ARG A 172 -7.89 -3.44 11.22
C ARG A 172 -8.46 -4.26 10.07
N GLY A 173 -7.85 -5.41 9.78
CA GLY A 173 -8.33 -6.37 8.79
C GLY A 173 -7.46 -6.45 7.54
N HIS A 174 -8.00 -7.01 6.47
CA HIS A 174 -7.29 -7.21 5.21
C HIS A 174 -8.02 -6.56 4.04
N ALA A 175 -7.27 -5.87 3.16
CA ALA A 175 -7.79 -5.27 1.95
C ALA A 175 -6.86 -5.52 0.75
N ASP A 176 -7.44 -5.99 -0.35
CA ASP A 176 -6.82 -6.06 -1.66
C ASP A 176 -7.27 -4.84 -2.47
N LEU A 177 -6.33 -4.04 -2.97
CA LEU A 177 -6.60 -2.81 -3.68
C LEU A 177 -6.04 -2.87 -5.10
N GLU A 178 -6.91 -2.60 -6.07
CA GLU A 178 -6.55 -2.41 -7.47
C GLU A 178 -6.84 -0.94 -7.84
N ILE A 179 -5.81 -0.11 -7.73
CA ILE A 179 -5.93 1.33 -7.95
C ILE A 179 -5.71 1.66 -9.41
N THR A 180 -6.71 2.28 -10.03
CA THR A 180 -6.64 2.70 -11.44
C THR A 180 -5.49 3.70 -11.64
N PRO A 181 -4.63 3.50 -12.67
CA PRO A 181 -3.54 4.40 -12.98
C PRO A 181 -4.00 5.84 -13.22
N ARG A 182 -3.26 6.79 -12.65
CA ARG A 182 -3.55 8.22 -12.75
C ARG A 182 -2.44 8.94 -13.52
N PRO A 183 -2.78 10.02 -14.25
CA PRO A 183 -1.78 10.84 -14.92
C PRO A 183 -0.80 11.48 -13.92
N SER A 184 0.42 11.71 -14.39
CA SER A 184 1.47 12.36 -13.59
C SER A 184 1.00 13.75 -13.12
N GLY A 185 1.12 14.02 -11.81
CA GLY A 185 0.68 15.27 -11.18
C GLY A 185 -0.74 15.24 -10.58
N ALA A 186 -1.52 14.18 -10.81
CA ALA A 186 -2.79 13.99 -10.11
C ALA A 186 -2.58 13.66 -8.62
N PRO A 187 -3.56 13.96 -7.73
CA PRO A 187 -3.48 13.57 -6.33
C PRO A 187 -3.36 12.05 -6.20
N SER A 188 -2.50 11.60 -5.28
CA SER A 188 -2.30 10.18 -4.98
C SER A 188 -3.50 9.58 -4.23
N PHE A 189 -3.74 8.29 -4.45
CA PHE A 189 -4.64 7.54 -3.59
C PHE A 189 -3.96 7.31 -2.25
N ARG A 190 -4.67 7.52 -1.15
CA ARG A 190 -4.15 7.41 0.20
C ARG A 190 -4.85 6.28 0.95
N VAL A 191 -4.08 5.42 1.60
CA VAL A 191 -4.61 4.50 2.63
C VAL A 191 -4.00 4.86 3.98
N SER A 192 -4.82 5.24 4.95
CA SER A 192 -4.40 5.51 6.32
C SER A 192 -4.67 4.31 7.21
N THR A 193 -3.69 3.98 8.04
CA THR A 193 -3.73 2.90 9.04
C THR A 193 -3.22 3.44 10.37
N PRO A 194 -3.43 2.75 11.51
CA PRO A 194 -2.91 3.18 12.80
C PRO A 194 -1.39 3.36 12.86
N HIS A 195 -0.64 2.71 11.95
CA HIS A 195 0.83 2.75 11.92
C HIS A 195 1.42 3.74 10.91
N GLY A 196 0.57 4.37 10.09
CA GLY A 196 1.00 5.30 9.06
C GLY A 196 0.14 5.27 7.80
N THR A 197 0.63 5.97 6.78
CA THR A 197 -0.08 6.24 5.53
C THR A 197 0.66 5.66 4.33
N THR A 198 -0.09 5.05 3.42
CA THR A 198 0.40 4.63 2.10
C THR A 198 -0.12 5.58 1.01
N ARG A 199 0.70 5.84 -0.01
CA ARG A 199 0.37 6.66 -1.18
C ARG A 199 0.70 5.92 -2.46
N VAL A 200 -0.24 5.91 -3.40
CA VAL A 200 -0.10 5.26 -4.70
C VAL A 200 -0.70 6.08 -5.84
N LEU A 201 -0.22 5.86 -7.07
CA LEU A 201 -0.74 6.50 -8.28
C LEU A 201 -1.43 5.52 -9.23
N GLY A 202 -1.21 4.22 -9.10
CA GLY A 202 -1.67 3.20 -10.03
C GLY A 202 -1.02 1.87 -9.71
N THR A 203 -1.52 1.21 -8.68
CA THR A 203 -0.81 0.13 -8.00
C THR A 203 -1.80 -0.95 -7.58
N SER A 204 -1.43 -2.20 -7.79
CA SER A 204 -2.15 -3.37 -7.28
C SER A 204 -1.38 -3.90 -6.08
N PHE A 205 -1.99 -3.84 -4.91
CA PHE A 205 -1.34 -4.20 -3.65
C PHE A 205 -2.36 -4.71 -2.63
N SER A 206 -1.89 -5.54 -1.70
CA SER A 206 -2.67 -5.96 -0.55
C SER A 206 -2.13 -5.33 0.72
N LEU A 207 -3.02 -5.15 1.69
CA LEU A 207 -2.71 -4.48 2.94
C LEU A 207 -3.36 -5.26 4.09
N SER A 208 -2.57 -5.62 5.09
CA SER A 208 -3.03 -6.30 6.31
C SER A 208 -2.70 -5.43 7.51
N VAL A 209 -3.70 -5.12 8.33
CA VAL A 209 -3.55 -4.29 9.54
C VAL A 209 -3.91 -5.13 10.75
N THR A 210 -2.93 -5.30 11.64
CA THR A 210 -3.11 -5.87 12.97
C THR A 210 -3.02 -4.77 14.02
N ALA A 211 -3.06 -5.13 15.31
CA ALA A 211 -2.80 -4.15 16.38
C ALA A 211 -1.33 -3.74 16.48
N GLU A 212 -0.41 -4.51 15.90
CA GLU A 212 1.04 -4.32 16.06
C GLU A 212 1.71 -3.77 14.80
N GLU A 213 1.17 -4.06 13.62
CA GLU A 213 1.78 -3.68 12.36
C GLU A 213 0.79 -3.48 11.21
N THR A 214 1.25 -2.73 10.20
CA THR A 214 0.66 -2.68 8.86
C THR A 214 1.63 -3.35 7.90
N LEU A 215 1.18 -4.40 7.22
CA LEU A 215 1.93 -5.10 6.16
C LEU A 215 1.34 -4.75 4.79
N VAL A 216 2.15 -4.18 3.92
CA VAL A 216 1.79 -3.82 2.55
C VAL A 216 2.53 -4.72 1.58
N GLN A 217 1.85 -5.45 0.69
CA GLN A 217 2.49 -6.30 -0.33
C GLN A 217 2.13 -5.81 -1.72
N VAL A 218 3.14 -5.53 -2.55
CA VAL A 218 2.95 -4.89 -3.85
C VAL A 218 3.03 -5.91 -4.97
N ALA A 219 1.93 -6.15 -5.67
CA ALA A 219 1.89 -7.04 -6.81
C ALA A 219 2.35 -6.32 -8.10
N HIS A 220 1.85 -5.10 -8.34
CA HIS A 220 2.21 -4.30 -9.50
C HIS A 220 2.28 -2.81 -9.14
N GLY A 221 3.23 -2.08 -9.73
CA GLY A 221 3.43 -0.65 -9.49
C GLY A 221 4.37 -0.36 -8.32
N ARG A 222 4.13 0.77 -7.65
CA ARG A 222 4.94 1.23 -6.50
C ARG A 222 4.04 1.84 -5.43
N VAL A 223 4.35 1.57 -4.17
CA VAL A 223 3.72 2.17 -2.99
C VAL A 223 4.76 2.96 -2.22
N GLN A 224 4.46 4.23 -1.93
CA GLN A 224 5.20 4.97 -0.93
C GLN A 224 4.50 4.81 0.41
N VAL A 225 5.27 4.56 1.45
CA VAL A 225 4.76 4.31 2.78
C VAL A 225 5.46 5.22 3.77
N GLU A 226 4.70 5.92 4.58
CA GLU A 226 5.17 6.96 5.48
C GLU A 226 4.51 6.80 6.86
N ARG A 227 5.31 6.89 7.91
CA ARG A 227 4.83 6.93 9.30
C ARG A 227 4.55 8.38 9.70
N ASP A 228 3.74 8.56 10.75
CA ASP A 228 3.33 9.88 11.23
C ASP A 228 4.49 10.79 11.67
N ASP A 229 5.67 10.23 11.94
CA ASP A 229 6.90 10.98 12.23
C ASP A 229 7.67 11.45 10.98
N GLY A 230 7.11 11.23 9.78
CA GLY A 230 7.68 11.61 8.49
C GLY A 230 8.70 10.62 7.93
N THR A 231 9.04 9.55 8.66
CA THR A 231 9.92 8.51 8.11
C THR A 231 9.20 7.73 7.02
N SER A 232 9.85 7.52 5.87
CA SER A 232 9.22 6.89 4.72
C SER A 232 10.12 5.89 3.99
N THR A 233 9.48 4.94 3.31
CA THR A 233 10.11 3.95 2.43
C THR A 233 9.21 3.71 1.21
N ALA A 234 9.75 3.08 0.17
CA ALA A 234 8.98 2.75 -1.02
C ALA A 234 9.14 1.27 -1.37
N ALA A 235 8.02 0.59 -1.61
CA ALA A 235 7.96 -0.78 -2.07
C ALA A 235 7.51 -0.82 -3.54
N ALA A 236 8.25 -1.53 -4.38
CA ALA A 236 7.91 -1.83 -5.76
C ALA A 236 7.30 -3.24 -5.89
N ALA A 237 6.83 -3.59 -7.09
CA ALA A 237 6.33 -4.93 -7.40
C ALA A 237 7.27 -6.04 -6.91
N GLY A 238 6.71 -7.06 -6.25
CA GLY A 238 7.46 -8.16 -5.64
C GLY A 238 8.16 -7.79 -4.32
N GLN A 239 7.86 -6.62 -3.76
CA GLN A 239 8.31 -6.19 -2.44
C GLN A 239 7.13 -6.01 -1.50
N ARG A 240 7.44 -5.97 -0.21
CA ARG A 240 6.51 -5.65 0.86
C ARG A 240 7.10 -4.58 1.76
N ALA A 241 6.26 -3.71 2.30
CA ALA A 241 6.65 -2.74 3.33
C ALA A 241 6.01 -3.11 4.66
N VAL A 242 6.77 -2.96 5.74
CA VAL A 242 6.32 -3.20 7.11
C VAL A 242 6.37 -1.87 7.86
N LEU A 243 5.24 -1.50 8.49
CA LEU A 243 5.16 -0.36 9.40
C LEU A 243 4.79 -0.84 10.79
N ARG A 244 5.49 -0.30 11.78
CA ARG A 244 5.14 -0.40 13.19
C ARG A 244 5.28 0.96 13.84
N ALA A 245 4.54 1.20 14.91
CA ALA A 245 4.62 2.47 15.64
C ALA A 245 6.01 2.70 16.26
N ASP A 246 6.68 1.64 16.71
CA ASP A 246 7.92 1.68 17.48
C ASP A 246 9.21 1.52 16.65
N ARG A 247 9.10 1.24 15.33
CA ARG A 247 10.23 0.90 14.46
C ARG A 247 10.18 1.66 13.13
N LEU A 248 11.34 1.79 12.49
CA LEU A 248 11.42 2.45 11.20
C LEU A 248 10.71 1.63 10.11
N PRO A 249 10.01 2.28 9.16
CA PRO A 249 9.47 1.60 7.99
C PRO A 249 10.57 0.91 7.20
N VAL A 250 10.34 -0.34 6.82
CA VAL A 250 11.30 -1.14 6.05
C VAL A 250 10.64 -1.79 4.86
N THR A 251 11.39 -1.84 3.76
CA THR A 251 11.00 -2.53 2.54
C THR A 251 11.78 -3.82 2.43
N LEU A 252 11.07 -4.92 2.23
CA LEU A 252 11.58 -6.29 2.14
C LEU A 252 11.16 -6.90 0.80
N PRO A 253 11.90 -7.88 0.26
CA PRO A 253 11.38 -8.74 -0.79
C PRO A 253 10.12 -9.48 -0.31
N GLN A 254 9.19 -9.71 -1.22
CA GLN A 254 8.07 -10.62 -1.00
C GLN A 254 8.54 -12.04 -1.30
N TRP A 255 8.52 -12.89 -0.28
CA TRP A 255 8.95 -14.27 -0.43
C TRP A 255 7.95 -15.06 -1.26
N ARG A 256 8.46 -15.78 -2.25
CA ARG A 256 7.63 -16.72 -3.01
C ARG A 256 7.51 -18.03 -2.26
N ALA A 257 6.39 -18.73 -2.41
CA ALA A 257 6.16 -20.00 -1.71
C ALA A 257 7.20 -21.09 -2.05
N ASP A 258 7.75 -21.04 -3.26
CA ASP A 258 8.79 -21.93 -3.78
C ASP A 258 10.22 -21.53 -3.38
N GLN A 259 10.42 -20.29 -2.91
CA GLN A 259 11.71 -19.83 -2.38
C GLN A 259 11.98 -20.46 -1.01
N ARG A 260 12.59 -21.64 -1.06
CA ARG A 260 12.92 -22.47 0.11
C ARG A 260 14.42 -22.66 0.32
N GLU A 261 15.28 -22.09 -0.53
CA GLU A 261 16.73 -22.23 -0.37
C GLU A 261 17.20 -21.58 0.94
N ALA A 262 17.96 -22.33 1.74
CA ALA A 262 18.64 -21.81 2.92
C ALA A 262 20.15 -21.97 2.71
N LEU A 263 20.92 -20.92 2.92
CA LEU A 263 22.38 -21.00 2.81
C LEU A 263 22.97 -21.41 4.15
N LEU A 264 23.74 -22.48 4.15
CA LEU A 264 24.64 -22.81 5.25
C LEU A 264 26.04 -22.32 4.86
N ILE A 265 26.42 -21.16 5.38
CA ILE A 265 27.71 -20.54 5.07
C ILE A 265 28.73 -21.07 6.08
N THR A 266 29.83 -21.63 5.59
CA THR A 266 30.88 -22.23 6.43
C THR A 266 32.27 -21.77 5.99
N GLY A 267 33.22 -21.74 6.94
CA GLY A 267 34.61 -21.42 6.67
C GLY A 267 35.44 -22.57 6.11
N GLN A 268 34.95 -23.81 6.13
CA GLN A 268 35.69 -25.01 5.74
C GLN A 268 34.84 -25.95 4.87
N PRO A 269 35.45 -26.73 3.97
CA PRO A 269 34.70 -27.66 3.11
C PRO A 269 34.15 -28.87 3.89
N ASP A 270 34.86 -29.30 4.93
CA ASP A 270 34.47 -30.45 5.74
C ASP A 270 33.52 -30.02 6.86
N LEU A 271 32.27 -30.49 6.78
CA LEU A 271 31.24 -30.16 7.74
C LEU A 271 31.40 -30.90 9.07
N ASP A 272 31.39 -30.15 10.17
CA ASP A 272 31.39 -30.66 11.53
C ASP A 272 30.03 -31.28 11.94
N ALA A 273 29.98 -31.90 13.12
CA ALA A 273 28.77 -32.56 13.61
C ALA A 273 27.60 -31.58 13.82
N GLY A 274 27.87 -30.34 14.21
CA GLY A 274 26.87 -29.29 14.39
C GLY A 274 26.32 -28.76 13.07
N GLU A 275 27.18 -28.54 12.08
CA GLU A 275 26.79 -28.14 10.73
C GLU A 275 25.92 -29.21 10.07
N ARG A 276 26.28 -30.50 10.21
CA ARG A 276 25.42 -31.61 9.76
C ARG A 276 24.07 -31.63 10.48
N ARG A 277 24.04 -31.33 11.78
CA ARG A 277 22.78 -31.19 12.54
C ARG A 277 21.92 -30.06 12.00
N LEU A 278 22.52 -28.91 11.64
CA LEU A 278 21.80 -27.79 11.02
C LEU A 278 21.21 -28.17 9.67
N LEU A 279 21.94 -28.92 8.83
CA LEU A 279 21.38 -29.42 7.56
C LEU A 279 20.12 -30.26 7.78
N VAL A 280 20.13 -31.15 8.78
CA VAL A 280 18.96 -31.98 9.13
C VAL A 280 17.80 -31.11 9.62
N LEU A 281 18.06 -30.15 10.51
CA LEU A 281 17.03 -29.26 11.05
C LEU A 281 16.40 -28.38 9.96
N LEU A 282 17.21 -27.75 9.12
CA LEU A 282 16.74 -26.91 8.02
C LEU A 282 15.91 -27.72 7.02
N SER A 283 16.38 -28.92 6.66
CA SER A 283 15.62 -29.83 5.77
C SER A 283 14.29 -30.25 6.39
N GLY A 284 14.28 -30.55 7.69
CA GLY A 284 13.06 -30.90 8.43
C GLY A 284 12.04 -29.75 8.53
N MET A 285 12.47 -28.50 8.33
CA MET A 285 11.59 -27.32 8.25
C MET A 285 11.06 -27.07 6.82
N GLY A 286 11.35 -27.95 5.86
CA GLY A 286 10.97 -27.78 4.46
C GLY A 286 11.83 -26.76 3.71
N LEU A 287 12.98 -26.37 4.26
CA LEU A 287 13.99 -25.59 3.56
C LEU A 287 14.90 -26.53 2.75
N LYS A 288 15.53 -26.00 1.72
CA LYS A 288 16.53 -26.69 0.89
C LYS A 288 17.90 -26.12 1.25
N PRO A 289 18.63 -26.71 2.21
CA PRO A 289 19.90 -26.17 2.62
C PRO A 289 20.96 -26.40 1.52
N ARG A 290 21.69 -25.33 1.17
CA ARG A 290 22.85 -25.37 0.29
C ARG A 290 24.07 -24.89 1.07
N VAL A 291 25.12 -25.70 1.07
CA VAL A 291 26.38 -25.38 1.71
C VAL A 291 27.19 -24.47 0.80
N VAL A 292 27.67 -23.35 1.34
CA VAL A 292 28.49 -22.39 0.60
C VAL A 292 29.71 -22.02 1.44
N LEU A 293 30.89 -22.13 0.83
CA LEU A 293 32.11 -21.64 1.47
C LEU A 293 32.08 -20.12 1.52
N ALA A 294 32.47 -19.54 2.66
CA ALA A 294 32.47 -18.09 2.87
C ALA A 294 33.24 -17.34 1.76
N GLY A 295 34.37 -17.88 1.30
CA GLY A 295 35.14 -17.33 0.19
C GLY A 295 34.39 -17.30 -1.15
N ALA A 296 33.54 -18.31 -1.40
CA ALA A 296 32.80 -18.50 -2.65
C ALA A 296 31.39 -17.86 -2.62
N LEU A 297 30.99 -17.22 -1.52
CA LEU A 297 29.67 -16.60 -1.39
C LEU A 297 29.54 -15.40 -2.33
N GLU A 298 28.49 -15.39 -3.15
CA GLU A 298 28.16 -14.29 -4.04
C GLU A 298 26.94 -13.50 -3.55
N GLU A 299 26.83 -12.22 -3.90
CA GLU A 299 25.68 -11.39 -3.50
C GLU A 299 24.34 -11.93 -4.02
N ARG A 300 24.34 -12.57 -5.20
CA ARG A 300 23.15 -13.17 -5.78
C ARG A 300 22.60 -14.33 -4.96
N ASP A 301 23.47 -15.08 -4.28
CA ASP A 301 23.07 -16.20 -3.43
C ASP A 301 22.22 -15.68 -2.27
N VAL A 302 22.73 -14.67 -1.57
CA VAL A 302 22.08 -14.06 -0.40
C VAL A 302 20.78 -13.35 -0.81
N ALA A 303 20.70 -12.81 -2.03
CA ALA A 303 19.49 -12.15 -2.53
C ALA A 303 18.34 -13.11 -2.84
N GLN A 304 18.62 -14.39 -3.11
CA GLN A 304 17.63 -15.40 -3.47
C GLN A 304 17.31 -16.35 -2.31
N ALA A 305 18.16 -16.39 -1.29
CA ALA A 305 17.99 -17.24 -0.13
C ALA A 305 16.82 -16.79 0.76
N ARG A 306 16.08 -17.76 1.28
CA ARG A 306 15.05 -17.57 2.31
C ARG A 306 15.66 -17.29 3.68
N LEU A 307 16.85 -17.82 3.92
CA LEU A 307 17.61 -17.71 5.17
C LEU A 307 19.09 -17.94 4.86
N ALA A 308 19.98 -17.19 5.52
CA ALA A 308 21.40 -17.52 5.57
C ALA A 308 21.84 -17.77 7.02
N VAL A 309 22.50 -18.90 7.24
CA VAL A 309 23.03 -19.33 8.53
C VAL A 309 24.56 -19.27 8.44
N LEU A 310 25.18 -18.47 9.31
CA LEU A 310 26.63 -18.30 9.38
C LEU A 310 27.18 -19.23 10.47
N CYS A 311 27.88 -20.26 10.01
CA CYS A 311 28.48 -21.32 10.83
C CYS A 311 29.96 -21.07 11.12
N ASN A 312 30.60 -22.04 11.74
CA ASN A 312 31.90 -21.91 12.38
C ASN A 312 33.02 -21.54 11.39
N ARG A 313 34.10 -20.96 11.94
CA ARG A 313 35.39 -20.72 11.26
C ARG A 313 35.31 -19.69 10.13
N ILE A 314 34.38 -18.74 10.22
CA ILE A 314 34.24 -17.64 9.28
C ILE A 314 34.97 -16.40 9.80
N ALA A 315 35.84 -15.83 8.96
CA ALA A 315 36.42 -14.50 9.20
C ALA A 315 35.54 -13.42 8.54
N LEU A 316 35.11 -12.43 9.32
CA LEU A 316 34.27 -11.34 8.82
C LEU A 316 34.91 -10.48 7.70
N PRO A 317 36.23 -10.19 7.68
CA PRO A 317 36.81 -9.36 6.64
C PRO A 317 36.47 -9.83 5.21
N ASP A 318 36.29 -11.14 5.04
CA ASP A 318 35.87 -11.71 3.76
C ASP A 318 34.40 -11.40 3.47
N LEU A 319 33.50 -11.54 4.45
CA LEU A 319 32.06 -11.44 4.24
C LEU A 319 31.46 -10.06 4.44
N GLU A 320 32.16 -9.14 5.08
CA GLU A 320 31.59 -7.88 5.57
C GLU A 320 30.96 -7.07 4.43
N LYS A 321 31.64 -6.95 3.29
CA LYS A 321 31.10 -6.21 2.12
C LYS A 321 29.80 -6.83 1.59
N ARG A 322 29.71 -8.17 1.58
CA ARG A 322 28.60 -8.95 1.02
C ARG A 322 27.40 -9.04 1.96
N LEU A 323 27.64 -9.04 3.28
CA LEU A 323 26.62 -9.28 4.31
C LEU A 323 26.32 -8.07 5.21
N ARG A 324 26.94 -6.90 4.99
CA ARG A 324 26.61 -5.67 5.73
C ARG A 324 25.15 -5.25 5.51
N HIS A 325 24.67 -5.38 4.29
CA HIS A 325 23.28 -5.10 3.89
C HIS A 325 22.63 -6.36 3.30
N PRO A 326 22.47 -7.43 4.11
CA PRO A 326 21.99 -8.70 3.62
C PRO A 326 20.55 -8.52 3.14
N ARG A 327 20.23 -9.16 2.02
CA ARG A 327 18.90 -9.14 1.40
C ARG A 327 18.00 -10.30 1.85
N CYS A 328 18.46 -11.07 2.83
CA CYS A 328 17.73 -12.14 3.48
C CYS A 328 17.92 -12.09 5.00
N PRO A 329 17.07 -12.79 5.77
CA PRO A 329 17.29 -13.02 7.18
C PRO A 329 18.61 -13.72 7.47
N LEU A 330 19.24 -13.40 8.61
CA LEU A 330 20.50 -13.99 9.04
C LEU A 330 20.37 -14.70 10.39
N VAL A 331 20.96 -15.88 10.50
CA VAL A 331 21.25 -16.55 11.77
C VAL A 331 22.76 -16.62 11.93
N ILE A 332 23.29 -15.94 12.94
CA ILE A 332 24.72 -15.78 13.17
C ILE A 332 25.09 -16.64 14.37
N MET A 333 25.81 -17.73 14.12
CA MET A 333 26.30 -18.63 15.16
C MET A 333 27.81 -18.47 15.39
N GLU A 334 28.53 -17.93 14.41
CA GLU A 334 29.97 -17.70 14.46
C GLU A 334 30.34 -16.36 15.08
N GLN A 335 31.20 -16.40 16.09
CA GLN A 335 31.69 -15.23 16.82
C GLN A 335 32.37 -14.21 15.91
N GLY A 336 33.22 -14.68 14.99
CA GLY A 336 33.85 -13.81 14.00
C GLY A 336 32.84 -12.97 13.23
N ALA A 337 31.61 -13.48 13.03
CA ALA A 337 30.57 -12.81 12.27
C ALA A 337 29.63 -11.91 13.09
N TRP A 338 29.80 -11.80 14.42
CA TRP A 338 28.93 -11.01 15.30
C TRP A 338 28.86 -9.50 15.02
N PRO A 339 29.86 -8.85 14.38
CA PRO A 339 29.68 -7.46 13.97
C PRO A 339 28.55 -7.27 12.93
N LEU A 340 28.11 -8.33 12.23
CA LEU A 340 26.89 -8.29 11.42
C LEU A 340 25.63 -8.13 12.29
N TYR A 341 25.67 -8.56 13.54
CA TYR A 341 24.63 -8.29 14.52
C TYR A 341 24.85 -6.95 15.24
N GLY A 342 25.97 -6.28 14.99
CA GLY A 342 26.34 -5.01 15.61
C GLY A 342 27.02 -5.13 16.96
N PHE A 343 27.49 -6.32 17.35
CA PHE A 343 28.32 -6.46 18.54
C PHE A 343 29.76 -5.99 18.28
N PRO A 344 30.41 -5.30 19.24
CA PRO A 344 31.82 -4.97 19.14
C PRO A 344 32.68 -6.24 19.21
N VAL A 345 33.82 -6.23 18.50
CA VAL A 345 34.75 -7.37 18.40
C VAL A 345 35.47 -7.63 19.73
N ASP A 346 35.61 -6.61 20.58
CA ASP A 346 36.54 -6.62 21.72
C ASP A 346 36.07 -7.43 22.95
N ASN A 347 34.90 -8.09 22.89
CA ASN A 347 34.31 -8.82 24.03
C ASN A 347 33.87 -10.26 23.69
N LEU A 348 34.41 -10.84 22.62
CA LEU A 348 34.06 -12.17 22.15
C LEU A 348 34.99 -13.22 22.76
N LEU A 349 34.48 -14.01 23.71
CA LEU A 349 35.21 -15.13 24.30
C LEU A 349 34.39 -16.41 24.19
N THR A 350 35.06 -17.50 23.81
CA THR A 350 34.48 -18.85 23.90
C THR A 350 34.85 -19.47 25.24
N VAL A 351 33.86 -19.97 25.96
CA VAL A 351 34.06 -20.65 27.24
C VAL A 351 33.52 -22.07 27.17
N THR A 352 34.26 -23.00 27.77
CA THR A 352 33.79 -24.37 27.99
C THR A 352 33.08 -24.42 29.33
N LEU A 353 31.82 -24.83 29.33
CA LEU A 353 30.99 -24.83 30.52
C LEU A 353 31.38 -25.98 31.46
N ALA A 354 31.61 -25.66 32.74
CA ALA A 354 31.83 -26.66 33.79
C ALA A 354 30.52 -27.32 34.26
N GLU A 355 29.40 -26.62 34.13
CA GLU A 355 28.06 -27.06 34.50
C GLU A 355 27.09 -26.95 33.31
N PRO A 356 25.92 -27.63 33.35
CA PRO A 356 24.90 -27.46 32.30
C PRO A 356 24.48 -26.00 32.11
N LEU A 357 24.22 -25.62 30.85
CA LEU A 357 23.84 -24.26 30.50
C LEU A 357 22.39 -24.00 30.88
N ARG A 358 22.16 -23.30 31.98
CA ARG A 358 20.84 -22.80 32.36
C ARG A 358 20.60 -21.43 31.74
N ALA A 359 19.44 -21.26 31.15
CA ALA A 359 19.00 -20.01 30.54
C ALA A 359 17.70 -19.52 31.15
N ARG A 360 17.58 -18.21 31.23
CA ARG A 360 16.38 -17.48 31.62
C ARG A 360 15.88 -16.64 30.46
N VAL A 361 14.56 -16.58 30.32
CA VAL A 361 13.91 -15.60 29.43
C VAL A 361 14.13 -14.19 29.97
N ALA A 362 14.87 -13.38 29.20
CA ALA A 362 15.19 -12.01 29.57
C ALA A 362 14.18 -11.01 29.01
N ARG A 363 13.58 -11.34 27.87
CA ARG A 363 12.54 -10.56 27.20
C ARG A 363 11.46 -11.51 26.67
N ALA A 364 10.20 -11.19 26.91
CA ALA A 364 9.08 -11.89 26.30
C ALA A 364 9.14 -11.76 24.77
N HIS A 365 9.06 -12.87 24.07
CA HIS A 365 9.13 -12.93 22.62
C HIS A 365 8.36 -14.15 22.12
N ALA A 366 7.84 -14.11 20.88
CA ALA A 366 7.12 -15.25 20.28
C ALA A 366 7.96 -16.55 20.28
N LEU A 367 9.29 -16.43 20.30
CA LEU A 367 10.25 -17.53 20.35
C LEU A 367 10.34 -18.23 21.71
N THR A 368 9.92 -17.55 22.77
CA THR A 368 9.96 -18.07 24.14
C THR A 368 8.59 -18.44 24.66
N THR A 369 7.55 -18.30 23.83
CA THR A 369 6.18 -18.73 24.15
C THR A 369 6.15 -20.24 24.39
N GLY A 370 5.66 -20.65 25.56
CA GLY A 370 5.57 -22.06 25.95
C GLY A 370 6.86 -22.67 26.50
N LEU A 371 7.94 -21.88 26.65
CA LEU A 371 9.13 -22.33 27.36
C LEU A 371 9.02 -22.05 28.86
N ASP A 372 9.61 -22.92 29.67
CA ASP A 372 9.74 -22.70 31.11
C ASP A 372 10.57 -21.44 31.42
N ALA A 373 10.35 -20.85 32.59
CA ALA A 373 11.06 -19.64 33.03
C ALA A 373 12.59 -19.87 33.16
N THR A 374 12.99 -21.11 33.44
CA THR A 374 14.38 -21.57 33.46
C THR A 374 14.48 -22.88 32.69
N LEU A 375 15.40 -22.95 31.74
CA LEU A 375 15.59 -24.11 30.87
C LEU A 375 17.06 -24.47 30.79
N ILE A 376 17.35 -25.77 30.78
CA ILE A 376 18.70 -26.27 30.50
C ILE A 376 18.82 -26.36 28.98
N LEU A 377 19.71 -25.60 28.35
CA LEU A 377 19.88 -25.56 26.90
C LEU A 377 20.90 -26.58 26.39
N ALA A 378 21.97 -26.82 27.15
CA ALA A 378 23.08 -27.67 26.73
C ALA A 378 23.74 -28.34 27.95
N GLU A 379 24.31 -29.52 27.73
CA GLU A 379 25.05 -30.25 28.76
C GLU A 379 26.41 -29.61 29.07
N ALA A 380 27.00 -29.99 30.21
CA ALA A 380 28.35 -29.60 30.60
C ALA A 380 29.40 -30.00 29.54
N GLY A 381 30.51 -29.25 29.46
CA GLY A 381 31.54 -29.43 28.45
C GLY A 381 31.16 -28.91 27.05
N SER A 382 30.04 -28.18 26.93
CA SER A 382 29.68 -27.44 25.73
C SER A 382 30.46 -26.14 25.63
N ARG A 383 30.85 -25.75 24.41
CA ARG A 383 31.51 -24.47 24.12
C ARG A 383 30.48 -23.42 23.73
N ILE A 384 30.44 -22.31 24.45
CA ILE A 384 29.53 -21.19 24.18
C ILE A 384 30.31 -19.90 23.98
N GLY A 385 29.79 -19.01 23.14
CA GLY A 385 30.26 -17.65 23.02
C GLY A 385 29.65 -16.75 24.10
N ARG A 386 30.43 -15.76 24.54
CA ARG A 386 29.98 -14.72 25.48
C ARG A 386 29.62 -13.44 24.74
N GLY A 387 28.39 -12.97 24.91
CA GLY A 387 27.91 -11.69 24.38
C GLY A 387 27.47 -10.69 25.45
N LEU A 388 27.35 -9.43 25.04
CA LEU A 388 26.78 -8.36 25.86
C LEU A 388 25.25 -8.53 25.99
N PRO A 389 24.68 -8.40 27.19
CA PRO A 389 23.29 -8.72 27.47
C PRO A 389 22.28 -7.67 26.97
N SER A 390 22.72 -6.49 26.52
CA SER A 390 21.88 -5.33 26.18
C SER A 390 20.84 -5.59 25.08
N SER A 391 20.88 -6.76 24.46
CA SER A 391 20.01 -7.18 23.37
C SER A 391 19.43 -8.59 23.52
N ALA A 392 19.66 -9.26 24.64
CA ALA A 392 19.40 -10.68 24.82
C ALA A 392 17.91 -10.99 25.02
N THR A 393 17.43 -12.00 24.28
CA THR A 393 16.15 -12.66 24.48
C THR A 393 16.28 -13.76 25.54
N LEU A 394 17.38 -14.50 25.51
CA LEU A 394 17.77 -15.48 26.53
C LEU A 394 19.10 -15.08 27.16
N LEU A 395 19.17 -15.14 28.48
CA LEU A 395 20.38 -14.89 29.25
C LEU A 395 20.83 -16.15 29.98
N SER A 396 22.14 -16.37 30.02
CA SER A 396 22.77 -17.42 30.80
C SER A 396 22.64 -17.15 32.29
N GLN A 397 22.20 -18.13 33.06
CA GLN A 397 22.26 -18.13 34.53
C GLN A 397 23.56 -18.78 35.04
N THR A 398 24.14 -19.70 34.26
CA THR A 398 25.34 -20.45 34.66
C THR A 398 26.63 -19.65 34.45
N ASP A 399 26.65 -18.75 33.46
CA ASP A 399 27.86 -18.04 33.04
C ASP A 399 27.64 -16.52 33.08
N GLY A 400 27.50 -15.95 34.28
CA GLY A 400 27.60 -14.50 34.49
C GLY A 400 26.58 -13.60 33.77
N GLY A 401 25.44 -14.12 33.30
CA GLY A 401 24.43 -13.28 32.63
C GLY A 401 24.72 -12.96 31.17
N HIS A 402 25.53 -13.74 30.46
CA HIS A 402 25.80 -13.50 29.03
C HIS A 402 24.58 -13.78 28.14
N ALA A 403 24.50 -13.10 26.99
CA ALA A 403 23.47 -13.37 25.98
C ALA A 403 23.65 -14.78 25.40
N LEU A 404 22.55 -15.55 25.32
CA LEU A 404 22.50 -16.88 24.71
C LEU A 404 21.75 -16.90 23.38
N LEU A 405 20.75 -16.02 23.29
CA LEU A 405 19.99 -15.75 22.09
C LEU A 405 19.68 -14.26 22.10
N ALA A 406 19.93 -13.60 20.98
CA ALA A 406 19.42 -12.26 20.73
C ALA A 406 18.73 -12.27 19.37
N VAL A 407 17.58 -11.61 19.28
CA VAL A 407 16.86 -11.45 18.02
C VAL A 407 16.56 -9.99 17.69
N ARG A 408 16.44 -9.69 16.40
CA ARG A 408 16.08 -8.37 15.87
C ARG A 408 15.09 -8.50 14.75
N ASP A 409 14.01 -7.74 14.87
CA ASP A 409 13.06 -7.59 13.78
C ASP A 409 13.55 -6.61 12.73
N PRO A 410 12.98 -6.66 11.50
CA PRO A 410 13.17 -5.63 10.50
C PRO A 410 12.82 -4.23 11.06
N GLY A 411 13.72 -3.27 10.86
CA GLY A 411 13.53 -1.87 11.29
C GLY A 411 14.02 -1.56 12.71
N GLU A 412 14.43 -2.56 13.49
CA GLU A 412 15.04 -2.34 14.81
C GLU A 412 16.51 -1.90 14.71
N ARG A 413 16.98 -1.15 15.71
CA ARG A 413 18.39 -0.78 15.83
C ARG A 413 19.22 -1.93 16.38
N LEU A 414 20.34 -2.20 15.72
CA LEU A 414 21.42 -3.04 16.20
C LEU A 414 22.23 -2.30 17.29
N PRO A 415 23.01 -3.01 18.13
CA PRO A 415 23.80 -2.38 19.19
C PRO A 415 24.82 -1.34 18.70
N ASN A 416 25.29 -1.44 17.45
CA ASN A 416 26.17 -0.45 16.81
C ASN A 416 25.41 0.76 16.23
N GLY A 417 24.10 0.87 16.45
CA GLY A 417 23.25 1.98 15.99
C GLY A 417 22.71 1.83 14.56
N SER A 418 23.21 0.87 13.77
CA SER A 418 22.67 0.57 12.44
C SER A 418 21.29 -0.08 12.51
N ILE A 419 20.54 -0.13 11.41
CA ILE A 419 19.19 -0.69 11.36
C ILE A 419 19.27 -2.11 10.80
N SER A 420 18.55 -3.05 11.41
CA SER A 420 18.41 -4.40 10.87
C SER A 420 17.45 -4.39 9.69
N PRO A 421 17.90 -4.70 8.46
CA PRO A 421 17.01 -4.71 7.30
C PRO A 421 16.07 -5.92 7.31
N HIS A 422 16.53 -7.07 7.80
CA HIS A 422 15.76 -8.30 7.91
C HIS A 422 15.77 -8.83 9.34
N ARG A 423 15.04 -9.92 9.60
CA ARG A 423 15.19 -10.67 10.86
C ARG A 423 16.63 -11.11 11.04
N ARG A 424 17.20 -10.84 12.20
CA ARG A 424 18.52 -11.33 12.59
C ARG A 424 18.42 -12.11 13.89
N VAL A 425 19.16 -13.20 13.96
CA VAL A 425 19.36 -14.00 15.15
C VAL A 425 20.85 -14.07 15.43
N ALA A 426 21.27 -13.75 16.65
CA ALA A 426 22.56 -14.13 17.18
C ALA A 426 22.34 -15.30 18.15
N PHE A 427 22.89 -16.45 17.80
CA PHE A 427 22.83 -17.66 18.61
C PHE A 427 24.22 -17.95 19.16
N PHE A 428 24.36 -17.95 20.47
CA PHE A 428 25.68 -17.91 21.10
C PHE A 428 26.25 -19.31 21.38
N ALA A 429 25.49 -20.38 21.16
CA ALA A 429 26.06 -21.73 21.16
C ALA A 429 26.85 -21.96 19.87
N THR A 430 28.11 -22.40 20.00
CA THR A 430 28.93 -22.78 18.85
C THR A 430 28.36 -24.02 18.17
N THR A 431 28.72 -24.28 16.90
CA THR A 431 28.28 -25.50 16.18
C THR A 431 28.62 -26.77 16.96
N ASP A 432 29.76 -26.79 17.65
CA ASP A 432 30.21 -27.91 18.50
C ASP A 432 29.30 -28.19 19.71
N ALA A 433 28.51 -27.21 20.14
CA ALA A 433 27.52 -27.38 21.20
C ALA A 433 26.19 -27.94 20.68
N LEU A 434 25.92 -27.86 19.37
CA LEU A 434 24.64 -28.28 18.78
C LEU A 434 24.32 -29.77 19.00
N PRO A 435 25.28 -30.71 18.86
CA PRO A 435 25.03 -32.12 19.17
C PRO A 435 24.78 -32.39 20.67
N LYS A 436 25.05 -31.43 21.54
CA LYS A 436 24.92 -31.53 23.01
C LYS A 436 23.73 -30.74 23.55
N LEU A 437 22.85 -30.23 22.68
CA LEU A 437 21.64 -29.55 23.10
C LEU A 437 20.69 -30.54 23.75
N THR A 438 20.03 -30.09 24.82
CA THR A 438 18.89 -30.80 25.41
C THR A 438 17.67 -30.66 24.49
N PRO A 439 16.58 -31.42 24.71
CA PRO A 439 15.33 -31.22 23.97
C PRO A 439 14.81 -29.77 23.99
N ALA A 440 14.94 -29.08 25.14
CA ALA A 440 14.58 -27.67 25.25
C ALA A 440 15.51 -26.77 24.44
N GLY A 441 16.82 -27.05 24.42
CA GLY A 441 17.79 -26.36 23.57
C GLY A 441 17.49 -26.52 22.08
N GLU A 442 17.12 -27.73 21.66
CA GLU A 442 16.71 -28.00 20.28
C GLU A 442 15.43 -27.28 19.89
N GLN A 443 14.46 -27.19 20.81
CA GLN A 443 13.22 -26.44 20.60
C GLN A 443 13.53 -24.94 20.40
N VAL A 444 14.40 -24.35 21.22
CA VAL A 444 14.82 -22.95 21.10
C VAL A 444 15.53 -22.70 19.77
N LEU A 445 16.49 -23.55 19.40
CA LEU A 445 17.19 -23.43 18.12
C LEU A 445 16.21 -23.55 16.94
N SER A 446 15.32 -24.53 16.98
CA SER A 446 14.33 -24.75 15.93
C SER A 446 13.36 -23.59 15.80
N ALA A 447 12.90 -23.02 16.92
CA ALA A 447 12.06 -21.84 16.93
C ALA A 447 12.81 -20.64 16.33
N ALA A 448 14.06 -20.42 16.73
CA ALA A 448 14.89 -19.32 16.23
C ALA A 448 15.11 -19.41 14.70
N LEU A 449 15.40 -20.61 14.18
CA LEU A 449 15.56 -20.85 12.74
C LEU A 449 14.25 -20.61 11.97
N ARG A 450 13.11 -21.14 12.45
CA ARG A 450 11.79 -20.92 11.83
C ARG A 450 11.40 -19.45 11.81
N TRP A 451 11.57 -18.77 12.94
CA TRP A 451 11.27 -17.35 13.04
C TRP A 451 12.16 -16.52 12.11
N ALA A 452 13.48 -16.79 12.07
CA ALA A 452 14.37 -16.11 11.15
C ALA A 452 13.96 -16.32 9.68
N ALA A 453 13.62 -17.56 9.31
CA ALA A 453 13.15 -17.90 7.97
C ALA A 453 11.71 -17.43 7.67
N GLU A 454 11.03 -16.77 8.62
CA GLU A 454 9.63 -16.37 8.52
C GLU A 454 8.72 -17.51 8.07
N LEU A 455 8.94 -18.68 8.65
CA LEU A 455 8.05 -19.82 8.53
C LEU A 455 6.99 -19.72 9.61
N ASP A 456 5.79 -20.22 9.31
CA ASP A 456 4.72 -20.32 10.30
C ASP A 456 5.20 -21.14 11.51
N SER A 457 4.70 -20.78 12.70
CA SER A 457 4.94 -21.57 13.90
C SER A 457 4.42 -23.01 13.69
N PRO A 458 5.15 -24.03 14.17
CA PRO A 458 4.81 -25.44 13.94
C PRO A 458 3.45 -25.84 14.51
#